data_AF-A0A1Y4IWX4-F1
#
_entry.id   AF-A0A1Y4IWX4-F1
#
_cell.length_a   1.000
_cell.length_b   1.000
_cell.length_c   1.000
_cell.angle_alpha   90.00
_cell.angle_beta   90.00
_cell.angle_gamma   90.00
#
_symmetry.space_group_name_H-M   'P 1'
#
loop_
_entity.id
_entity.type
_entity.pdbx_description
1 polymer ?
#
loop_
_entity_poly.entity_id
_entity_poly.type
_entity_poly.pdbx_seq_one_letter_code
_entity_poly.pdbx_strand_id
1 'polypeptide(L)'
;MKRTGKQIRKLRWLLLVVLVVLTLQLLQGLFTLRNAPVQLLRVEDGWLDLQGEETDGLFQLEGRWEFYPEALYTSEDFAAGRTGQPAGEEVSPSDYAYGTHRLRIRATPGAYYAICGFSVDYATRVFVNGSQVAVFGNPSETAEGFVPRVGYMTLPMCAGEDGIIELVVQYGNYAHKDGGHIPVLYLSTPQNIEALKAGNDLISLTLSGGLLLLAFYFLINEAMRRRAVYLCLVLCCVLMALRDQNFYIVHLLPEDTSWYFAYRLFICMVMLMPVSILLCSSACTQKPPPTGRWRCIWRRRARRRCSSAFCPPGSW
;
A
#
# COMPACT_ATOMS: atom_id res chain seq x y z
N MET A 1 -45.68 -15.16 6.19
CA MET A 1 -45.24 -13.92 6.90
C MET A 1 -43.86 -13.99 7.59
N LYS A 2 -43.28 -15.15 7.95
CA LYS A 2 -41.94 -15.19 8.61
C LYS A 2 -40.73 -14.82 7.72
N ARG A 3 -40.85 -14.88 6.39
CA ARG A 3 -39.74 -14.60 5.43
C ARG A 3 -39.43 -13.10 5.29
N THR A 4 -40.45 -12.25 5.39
CA THR A 4 -40.34 -10.78 5.28
C THR A 4 -39.61 -10.18 6.48
N GLY A 5 -39.91 -10.62 7.71
CA GLY A 5 -39.21 -10.14 8.92
C GLY A 5 -37.71 -10.48 8.95
N LYS A 6 -37.32 -11.66 8.42
CA LYS A 6 -35.91 -12.07 8.33
C LYS A 6 -35.14 -11.29 7.26
N GLN A 7 -35.81 -10.87 6.17
CA GLN A 7 -35.24 -10.00 5.15
C GLN A 7 -35.07 -8.56 5.64
N ILE A 8 -36.08 -8.02 6.33
CA ILE A 8 -36.03 -6.67 6.92
C ILE A 8 -34.90 -6.56 7.96
N ARG A 9 -34.68 -7.59 8.78
CA ARG A 9 -33.54 -7.64 9.70
C ARG A 9 -32.19 -7.62 8.98
N LYS A 10 -32.04 -8.38 7.88
CA LYS A 10 -30.79 -8.38 7.09
C LYS A 10 -30.53 -7.04 6.40
N LEU A 11 -31.58 -6.40 5.88
CA LEU A 11 -31.49 -5.08 5.27
C LEU A 11 -31.09 -4.02 6.30
N ARG A 12 -31.65 -4.08 7.52
CA ARG A 12 -31.24 -3.22 8.64
C ARG A 12 -29.77 -3.36 8.99
N TRP A 13 -29.25 -4.59 9.10
CA TRP A 13 -27.83 -4.82 9.37
C TRP A 13 -26.94 -4.30 8.25
N LEU A 14 -27.33 -4.50 6.99
CA LEU A 14 -26.57 -4.00 5.84
C LEU A 14 -26.57 -2.47 5.81
N LEU A 15 -27.72 -1.83 6.07
CA LEU A 15 -27.83 -0.37 6.19
C LEU A 15 -26.99 0.18 7.35
N LEU A 16 -26.94 -0.52 8.49
CA LEU A 16 -26.07 -0.13 9.62
C LEU A 16 -24.59 -0.21 9.24
N VAL A 17 -24.16 -1.27 8.56
CA VAL A 17 -22.77 -1.39 8.08
C VAL A 17 -22.43 -0.27 7.09
N VAL A 18 -23.32 0.00 6.12
CA VAL A 18 -23.13 1.09 5.16
C VAL A 18 -23.08 2.44 5.85
N LEU A 19 -23.96 2.68 6.83
CA LEU A 19 -23.95 3.92 7.62
C LEU A 19 -22.62 4.11 8.35
N VAL A 20 -22.13 3.07 9.03
CA VAL A 20 -20.83 3.12 9.74
C VAL A 20 -19.69 3.42 8.77
N VAL A 21 -19.67 2.78 7.60
CA VAL A 21 -18.65 3.06 6.57
C VAL A 21 -18.74 4.50 6.08
N LEU A 22 -19.95 5.01 5.80
CA LEU A 22 -20.15 6.39 5.35
C LEU A 22 -19.76 7.42 6.42
N THR A 23 -20.05 7.14 7.69
CA THR A 23 -19.62 8.02 8.80
C THR A 23 -18.10 8.03 8.94
N LEU A 24 -17.44 6.88 8.75
CA LEU A 24 -15.98 6.81 8.77
C LEU A 24 -15.37 7.59 7.58
N GLN A 25 -15.95 7.47 6.39
CA GLN A 25 -15.52 8.26 5.22
C GLN A 25 -15.76 9.76 5.39
N LEU A 26 -16.86 10.16 6.03
CA LEU A 26 -17.12 11.56 6.34
C LEU A 26 -16.09 12.11 7.35
N LEU A 27 -15.81 11.37 8.42
CA LEU A 27 -14.80 11.74 9.40
C LEU A 27 -13.41 11.83 8.76
N GLN A 28 -13.10 10.92 7.83
CA GLN A 28 -11.88 10.97 7.02
C GLN A 28 -11.84 12.24 6.15
N GLY A 29 -12.94 12.58 5.47
CA GLY A 29 -13.05 13.79 4.66
C GLY A 29 -12.82 15.07 5.49
N LEU A 30 -13.41 15.14 6.68
CA LEU A 30 -13.21 16.25 7.62
C LEU A 30 -11.76 16.33 8.12
N PHE A 31 -11.11 15.19 8.34
CA PHE A 31 -9.71 15.13 8.71
C PHE A 31 -8.80 15.62 7.56
N THR A 32 -9.06 15.20 6.32
CA THR A 32 -8.30 15.70 5.16
C THR A 32 -8.46 17.20 4.93
N LEU A 33 -9.64 17.78 5.21
CA LEU A 33 -9.88 19.22 5.12
C LEU A 33 -9.13 20.03 6.19
N ARG A 34 -8.71 19.39 7.28
CA ARG A 34 -7.94 20.03 8.36
C ARG A 34 -6.45 20.08 8.06
N ASN A 35 -5.95 19.19 7.22
CA ASN A 35 -4.53 19.14 6.87
C ASN A 35 -4.20 20.23 5.86
N ALA A 36 -3.03 20.84 5.99
CA ALA A 36 -2.54 21.83 5.05
C ALA A 36 -2.54 21.26 3.62
N PRO A 37 -2.94 22.04 2.61
CA PRO A 37 -2.88 21.58 1.23
C PRO A 37 -1.43 21.23 0.88
N VAL A 38 -1.25 20.10 0.19
CA VAL A 38 0.06 19.72 -0.34
C VAL A 38 0.42 20.70 -1.44
N GLN A 39 1.53 21.40 -1.26
CA GLN A 39 2.07 22.31 -2.26
C GLN A 39 3.14 21.59 -3.06
N LEU A 40 3.18 21.86 -4.36
CA LEU A 40 4.18 21.27 -5.22
C LEU A 40 5.42 22.16 -5.28
N LEU A 41 6.57 21.60 -4.94
CA LEU A 41 7.83 22.32 -4.99
C LEU A 41 8.77 21.64 -5.98
N ARG A 42 9.20 22.42 -6.98
CA ARG A 42 9.99 21.91 -8.10
C ARG A 42 11.48 22.05 -7.80
N VAL A 43 12.20 20.95 -7.99
CA VAL A 43 13.66 20.90 -8.01
C VAL A 43 14.14 21.29 -9.40
N GLU A 44 15.00 22.29 -9.47
CA GLU A 44 15.62 22.79 -10.69
C GLU A 44 17.14 22.60 -10.59
N ASP A 45 17.73 21.84 -11.52
CA ASP A 45 19.17 21.56 -11.58
C ASP A 45 19.77 21.07 -10.25
N GLY A 46 19.05 20.21 -9.53
CA GLY A 46 19.46 19.69 -8.21
C GLY A 46 19.40 20.71 -7.07
N TRP A 47 18.79 21.86 -7.29
CA TRP A 47 18.50 22.86 -6.27
C TRP A 47 17.02 22.97 -5.97
N LEU A 48 16.72 23.18 -4.69
CA LEU A 48 15.40 23.51 -4.18
C LEU A 48 15.52 24.78 -3.33
N ASP A 49 14.63 25.74 -3.53
CA ASP A 49 14.57 26.94 -2.72
C ASP A 49 13.33 26.91 -1.82
N LEU A 50 13.56 26.94 -0.50
CA LEU A 50 12.53 27.06 0.53
C LEU A 50 12.48 28.47 1.12
N GLN A 51 13.38 29.37 0.72
CA GLN A 51 13.40 30.73 1.27
C GLN A 51 12.20 31.51 0.76
N GLY A 52 11.28 31.86 1.66
CA GLY A 52 10.06 32.60 1.34
C GLY A 52 8.78 31.76 1.32
N GLU A 53 8.89 30.44 1.42
CA GLU A 53 7.75 29.55 1.65
C GLU A 53 7.33 29.59 3.13
N GLU A 54 6.02 29.54 3.40
CA GLU A 54 5.52 29.48 4.77
C GLU A 54 6.01 28.19 5.44
N THR A 55 6.64 28.31 6.61
CA THR A 55 7.25 27.21 7.37
C THR A 55 6.27 26.09 7.73
N ASP A 56 4.96 26.34 7.68
CA ASP A 56 3.90 25.37 8.01
C ASP A 56 3.36 24.58 6.80
N GLY A 57 3.88 24.80 5.59
CA GLY A 57 3.45 24.08 4.39
C GLY A 57 3.92 22.62 4.34
N LEU A 58 3.13 21.75 3.71
CA LEU A 58 3.55 20.40 3.32
C LEU A 58 3.92 20.40 1.84
N PHE A 59 5.20 20.16 1.53
CA PHE A 59 5.72 20.26 0.17
C PHE A 59 5.98 18.88 -0.43
N GLN A 60 5.38 18.58 -1.57
CA GLN A 60 5.74 17.44 -2.39
C GLN A 60 6.87 17.84 -3.35
N LEU A 61 7.98 17.12 -3.29
CA LEU A 61 9.12 17.38 -4.16
C LEU A 61 8.90 16.73 -5.53
N GLU A 62 8.97 17.53 -6.58
CA GLU A 62 8.98 17.07 -7.96
C GLU A 62 10.15 17.65 -8.73
N GLY A 63 10.55 17.00 -9.81
CA GLY A 63 11.68 17.43 -10.62
C GLY A 63 12.87 16.49 -10.48
N ARG A 64 14.01 16.94 -11.01
CA ARG A 64 15.20 16.09 -11.19
C ARG A 64 16.31 16.54 -10.27
N TRP A 65 16.96 15.56 -9.68
CA TRP A 65 18.13 15.76 -8.83
C TRP A 65 19.38 15.65 -9.70
N GLU A 66 20.51 16.16 -9.22
CA GLU A 66 21.80 15.89 -9.86
C GLU A 66 22.05 14.37 -9.79
N PHE A 67 22.26 13.72 -10.93
CA PHE A 67 22.46 12.28 -11.00
C PHE A 67 23.88 11.94 -11.46
N TYR A 68 24.53 11.01 -10.77
CA TYR A 68 25.87 10.51 -11.05
C TYR A 68 25.82 8.98 -11.24
N PRO A 69 25.87 8.49 -12.49
CA PRO A 69 25.81 7.06 -12.79
C PRO A 69 27.12 6.37 -12.38
N GLU A 70 27.03 5.10 -11.97
CA GLU A 70 28.18 4.23 -11.64
C GLU A 70 29.16 4.82 -10.63
N ALA A 71 28.68 5.71 -9.76
CA ALA A 71 29.47 6.31 -8.70
C ALA A 71 28.67 6.32 -7.40
N LEU A 72 29.28 5.86 -6.31
CA LEU A 72 28.73 5.91 -4.96
C LEU A 72 29.40 7.06 -4.17
N TYR A 73 29.17 8.29 -4.60
CA TYR A 73 29.76 9.47 -3.97
C TYR A 73 29.15 9.77 -2.61
N THR A 74 29.99 10.27 -1.71
CA THR A 74 29.59 10.80 -0.41
C THR A 74 29.68 12.33 -0.39
N SER A 75 29.13 12.99 0.62
CA SER A 75 29.31 14.43 0.81
C SER A 75 30.77 14.85 0.89
N GLU A 76 31.65 13.98 1.42
CA GLU A 76 33.09 14.27 1.45
C GLU A 76 33.69 14.36 0.04
N ASP A 77 33.25 13.51 -0.88
CA ASP A 77 33.72 13.53 -2.26
C ASP A 77 33.28 14.79 -2.99
N PHE A 78 32.05 15.25 -2.74
CA PHE A 78 31.55 16.52 -3.25
C PHE A 78 32.31 17.72 -2.66
N ALA A 79 32.57 17.72 -1.35
CA ALA A 79 33.32 18.77 -0.68
C ALA A 79 34.78 18.83 -1.16
N ALA A 80 35.40 17.68 -1.43
CA ALA A 80 36.76 17.58 -1.93
C ALA A 80 36.87 17.80 -3.45
N GLY A 81 35.76 17.96 -4.17
CA GLY A 81 35.75 18.11 -5.63
C GLY A 81 36.25 16.87 -6.39
N ARG A 82 36.11 15.67 -5.79
CA ARG A 82 36.55 14.39 -6.38
C ARG A 82 35.48 13.74 -7.27
N THR A 83 34.41 14.45 -7.57
CA THR A 83 33.26 13.93 -8.32
C THR A 83 33.33 14.27 -9.80
N GLY A 84 32.75 13.42 -10.64
CA GLY A 84 32.51 13.74 -12.06
C GLY A 84 31.48 14.85 -12.26
N GLN A 85 31.12 15.09 -13.52
CA GLN A 85 29.97 15.95 -13.85
C GLN A 85 28.66 15.17 -13.69
N PRO A 86 27.55 15.84 -13.29
CA PRO A 86 26.24 15.21 -13.28
C PRO A 86 25.85 14.79 -14.70
N ALA A 87 25.14 13.68 -14.81
CA ALA A 87 24.61 13.19 -16.08
C ALA A 87 23.56 14.15 -16.65
N GLY A 88 23.49 14.21 -17.97
CA GLY A 88 22.50 15.03 -18.68
C GLY A 88 21.08 14.48 -18.57
N GLU A 89 20.11 15.30 -18.96
CA GLU A 89 18.67 15.01 -18.85
C GLU A 89 18.17 13.75 -19.58
N GLU A 90 18.91 13.28 -20.58
CA GLU A 90 18.55 12.11 -21.38
C GLU A 90 18.94 10.79 -20.71
N VAL A 91 19.81 10.85 -19.69
CA VAL A 91 20.35 9.67 -19.01
C VAL A 91 19.37 9.19 -17.95
N SER A 92 18.90 7.95 -18.08
CA SER A 92 17.98 7.37 -17.12
C SER A 92 18.74 6.63 -16.01
N PRO A 93 18.42 6.85 -14.72
CA PRO A 93 18.92 6.03 -13.62
C PRO A 93 18.69 4.52 -13.81
N SER A 94 17.60 4.13 -14.49
CA SER A 94 17.28 2.72 -14.77
C SER A 94 18.30 2.03 -15.69
N ASP A 95 19.09 2.78 -16.45
CA ASP A 95 20.11 2.22 -17.35
C ASP A 95 21.35 1.73 -16.57
N TYR A 96 21.45 2.07 -15.28
CA TYR A 96 22.61 1.79 -14.44
C TYR A 96 22.24 0.98 -13.20
N ALA A 97 23.11 0.04 -12.85
CA ALA A 97 22.90 -0.81 -11.68
C ALA A 97 23.10 -0.07 -10.35
N TYR A 98 23.81 1.04 -10.33
CA TYR A 98 24.01 1.86 -9.14
C TYR A 98 24.40 3.29 -9.52
N GLY A 99 24.24 4.20 -8.57
CA GLY A 99 24.59 5.59 -8.75
C GLY A 99 24.24 6.45 -7.55
N THR A 100 24.46 7.75 -7.68
CA THR A 100 24.24 8.73 -6.63
C THR A 100 23.37 9.87 -7.14
N HIS A 101 22.34 10.22 -6.38
CA HIS A 101 21.56 11.44 -6.55
C HIS A 101 21.97 12.48 -5.51
N ARG A 102 21.98 13.74 -5.89
CA ARG A 102 22.26 14.87 -5.01
C ARG A 102 21.20 15.95 -5.14
N LEU A 103 20.73 16.42 -3.99
CA LEU A 103 19.84 17.56 -3.86
C LEU A 103 20.43 18.55 -2.87
N ARG A 104 20.39 19.82 -3.23
CA ARG A 104 20.75 20.93 -2.34
C ARG A 104 19.54 21.81 -2.11
N ILE A 105 19.25 22.08 -0.85
CA ILE A 105 18.08 22.83 -0.43
C ILE A 105 18.55 24.12 0.23
N ARG A 106 18.11 25.26 -0.28
CA ARG A 106 18.27 26.55 0.40
C ARG A 106 17.11 26.73 1.35
N ALA A 107 17.42 26.96 2.61
CA ALA A 107 16.45 27.12 3.67
C ALA A 107 16.85 28.25 4.60
N THR A 108 16.01 28.53 5.60
CA THR A 108 16.36 29.46 6.67
C THR A 108 17.45 28.85 7.56
N PRO A 109 18.59 29.53 7.81
CA PRO A 109 19.66 29.01 8.65
C PRO A 109 19.17 28.56 10.03
N GLY A 110 19.61 27.38 10.48
CA GLY A 110 19.22 26.80 11.77
C GLY A 110 17.78 26.26 11.86
N ALA A 111 17.00 26.31 10.77
CA ALA A 111 15.67 25.70 10.74
C ALA A 111 15.73 24.17 10.64
N TYR A 112 14.78 23.51 11.28
CA TYR A 112 14.64 22.06 11.31
C TYR A 112 13.52 21.61 10.39
N TYR A 113 13.85 20.66 9.52
CA TYR A 113 12.92 20.05 8.57
C TYR A 113 12.99 18.53 8.66
N ALA A 114 12.01 17.86 8.09
CA ALA A 114 12.03 16.44 7.86
C ALA A 114 11.56 16.16 6.44
N ILE A 115 12.20 15.16 5.81
CA ILE A 115 11.76 14.62 4.53
C ILE A 115 11.30 13.18 4.74
N CYS A 116 10.14 12.81 4.19
CA CYS A 116 9.64 11.45 4.27
C CYS A 116 9.17 10.91 2.91
N GLY A 117 9.23 9.59 2.77
CA GLY A 117 8.84 8.89 1.55
C GLY A 117 9.45 7.50 1.52
N PHE A 118 9.31 6.79 0.41
CA PHE A 118 10.00 5.50 0.25
C PHE A 118 11.47 5.72 -0.12
N SER A 119 12.33 4.79 0.26
CA SER A 119 13.69 4.71 -0.27
C SER A 119 13.67 4.45 -1.78
N VAL A 120 14.79 4.70 -2.45
CA VAL A 120 14.95 4.22 -3.83
C VAL A 120 14.82 2.69 -3.84
N ASP A 121 14.32 2.16 -4.95
CA ASP A 121 14.08 0.72 -5.06
C ASP A 121 15.36 -0.08 -4.84
N TYR A 122 15.17 -1.22 -4.18
CA TYR A 122 16.13 -2.28 -3.91
C TYR A 122 17.34 -1.95 -3.04
N ALA A 123 18.01 -0.82 -3.08
CA ALA A 123 18.99 -0.50 -2.03
C ALA A 123 19.23 1.00 -1.97
N THR A 124 19.39 1.52 -0.77
CA THR A 124 19.60 2.96 -0.59
C THR A 124 20.49 3.26 0.61
N ARG A 125 21.38 4.24 0.47
CA ARG A 125 22.12 4.85 1.56
C ARG A 125 21.97 6.36 1.43
N VAL A 126 21.57 7.02 2.51
CA VAL A 126 21.28 8.46 2.50
C VAL A 126 22.18 9.21 3.48
N PHE A 127 22.76 10.30 3.01
CA PHE A 127 23.54 11.25 3.79
C PHE A 127 22.84 12.60 3.81
N VAL A 128 22.81 13.22 4.99
CA VAL A 128 22.34 14.60 5.20
C VAL A 128 23.50 15.38 5.79
N ASN A 129 23.92 16.47 5.14
CA ASN A 129 25.03 17.31 5.57
C ASN A 129 26.29 16.49 5.94
N GLY A 130 26.62 15.49 5.13
CA GLY A 130 27.76 14.58 5.34
C GLY A 130 27.61 13.49 6.39
N SER A 131 26.52 13.48 7.16
CA SER A 131 26.24 12.40 8.10
C SER A 131 25.32 11.35 7.47
N GLN A 132 25.68 10.07 7.59
CA GLN A 132 24.81 8.98 7.15
C GLN A 132 23.60 8.87 8.08
N VAL A 133 22.39 9.11 7.55
CA VAL A 133 21.14 9.14 8.34
C VAL A 133 20.28 7.89 8.16
N ALA A 134 20.38 7.21 7.01
CA ALA A 134 19.58 6.03 6.73
C ALA A 134 20.28 5.05 5.79
N VAL A 135 20.03 3.76 6.01
CA VAL A 135 20.52 2.67 5.17
C VAL A 135 19.41 1.61 5.03
N PHE A 136 19.06 1.30 3.79
CA PHE A 136 18.16 0.22 3.43
C PHE A 136 18.93 -0.75 2.52
N GLY A 137 19.34 -1.89 3.09
CA GLY A 137 20.09 -2.91 2.37
C GLY A 137 21.56 -2.52 2.25
N ASN A 138 22.17 -2.80 1.10
CA ASN A 138 23.53 -2.34 0.81
C ASN A 138 23.67 -1.97 -0.67
N PRO A 139 23.69 -0.67 -1.02
CA PRO A 139 24.12 -0.25 -2.36
C PRO A 139 25.63 -0.50 -2.48
N SER A 140 26.03 -1.14 -3.57
CA SER A 140 27.38 -1.63 -3.84
C SER A 140 27.70 -1.48 -5.33
N GLU A 141 28.98 -1.33 -5.65
CA GLU A 141 29.49 -1.28 -7.03
C GLU A 141 29.49 -2.67 -7.70
N THR A 142 29.35 -3.73 -6.90
CA THR A 142 29.31 -5.12 -7.35
C THR A 142 28.00 -5.79 -6.96
N ALA A 143 27.53 -6.70 -7.82
CA ALA A 143 26.33 -7.50 -7.58
C ALA A 143 26.46 -8.43 -6.37
N GLU A 144 27.67 -8.87 -6.03
CA GLU A 144 27.93 -9.74 -4.87
C GLU A 144 27.79 -9.00 -3.54
N GLY A 145 28.21 -7.73 -3.48
CA GLY A 145 28.08 -6.89 -2.30
C GLY A 145 26.69 -6.28 -2.13
N PHE A 146 25.84 -6.34 -3.15
CA PHE A 146 24.52 -5.75 -3.15
C PHE A 146 23.51 -6.56 -2.32
N VAL A 147 22.81 -5.87 -1.42
CA VAL A 147 21.77 -6.49 -0.59
C VAL A 147 20.45 -5.74 -0.78
N PRO A 148 19.38 -6.39 -1.28
CA PRO A 148 18.15 -5.70 -1.57
C PRO A 148 17.31 -5.44 -0.31
N ARG A 149 16.84 -4.20 -0.12
CA ARG A 149 15.84 -3.77 0.85
C ARG A 149 15.23 -2.43 0.45
N VAL A 150 13.91 -2.34 0.51
CA VAL A 150 13.15 -1.08 0.41
C VAL A 150 12.50 -0.76 1.75
N GLY A 151 12.33 0.51 2.08
CA GLY A 151 11.61 0.92 3.28
C GLY A 151 11.05 2.33 3.19
N TYR A 152 10.09 2.64 4.05
CA TYR A 152 9.62 4.01 4.25
C TYR A 152 10.60 4.73 5.19
N MET A 153 11.09 5.88 4.76
CA MET A 153 12.09 6.67 5.47
C MET A 153 11.54 8.00 5.96
N THR A 154 12.11 8.49 7.04
CA THR A 154 11.90 9.85 7.53
C THR A 154 13.22 10.36 8.03
N LEU A 155 13.76 11.32 7.30
CA LEU A 155 15.11 11.80 7.50
C LEU A 155 15.01 13.18 8.16
N PRO A 156 15.51 13.34 9.39
CA PRO A 156 15.63 14.65 9.99
C PRO A 156 16.72 15.45 9.28
N MET A 157 16.47 16.74 9.06
CA MET A 157 17.39 17.64 8.39
C MET A 157 17.46 18.96 9.17
N CYS A 158 18.65 19.52 9.28
CA CYS A 158 18.86 20.84 9.86
C CYS A 158 19.61 21.70 8.85
N ALA A 159 19.13 22.92 8.61
CA ALA A 159 19.85 23.87 7.79
C ALA A 159 21.14 24.30 8.51
N GLY A 160 22.27 24.23 7.81
CA GLY A 160 23.54 24.74 8.32
C GLY A 160 23.50 26.25 8.58
N GLU A 161 24.60 26.80 9.10
CA GLU A 161 24.75 28.25 9.29
C GLU A 161 24.72 29.02 7.95
N ASP A 162 25.12 28.35 6.86
CA ASP A 162 25.03 28.83 5.49
C ASP A 162 23.61 28.76 4.89
N GLY A 163 22.65 28.18 5.63
CA GLY A 163 21.28 27.99 5.17
C GLY A 163 21.13 26.90 4.11
N ILE A 164 22.13 26.02 3.94
CA ILE A 164 22.10 24.96 2.94
C ILE A 164 21.92 23.61 3.64
N ILE A 165 21.07 22.77 3.05
CA ILE A 165 20.96 21.35 3.39
C ILE A 165 21.39 20.55 2.17
N GLU A 166 22.36 19.67 2.34
CA GLU A 166 22.77 18.72 1.31
C GLU A 166 22.20 17.34 1.60
N LEU A 167 21.54 16.76 0.60
CA LEU A 167 21.04 15.40 0.62
C LEU A 167 21.72 14.60 -0.49
N VAL A 168 22.43 13.54 -0.11
CA VAL A 168 23.09 12.61 -1.04
C VAL A 168 22.45 11.24 -0.88
N VAL A 169 21.88 10.71 -1.96
CA VAL A 169 21.16 9.44 -1.98
C VAL A 169 21.86 8.49 -2.95
N GLN A 170 22.56 7.52 -2.39
CA GLN A 170 23.13 6.42 -3.15
C GLN A 170 22.08 5.34 -3.35
N TYR A 171 22.01 4.74 -4.54
CA TYR A 171 21.17 3.58 -4.79
C TYR A 171 21.94 2.44 -5.43
N GLY A 172 21.37 1.24 -5.32
CA GLY A 172 21.80 0.05 -6.05
C GLY A 172 20.59 -0.78 -6.47
N ASN A 173 20.63 -1.31 -7.69
CA ASN A 173 19.60 -2.13 -8.29
C ASN A 173 20.21 -3.14 -9.27
N TYR A 174 20.58 -4.32 -8.74
CA TYR A 174 20.90 -5.49 -9.55
C TYR A 174 19.73 -6.48 -9.66
N ALA A 175 18.59 -6.14 -9.04
CA ALA A 175 17.44 -7.03 -8.92
C ALA A 175 16.40 -6.83 -10.04
N HIS A 176 16.36 -5.66 -10.66
CA HIS A 176 15.37 -5.31 -11.65
C HIS A 176 15.94 -4.37 -12.73
N LYS A 177 15.38 -4.46 -13.95
CA LYS A 177 15.82 -3.66 -15.11
C LYS A 177 15.40 -2.18 -15.07
N ASP A 178 14.57 -1.83 -14.11
CA ASP A 178 13.96 -0.51 -13.96
C ASP A 178 14.03 -0.15 -12.48
N GLY A 179 14.37 1.10 -12.17
CA GLY A 179 14.56 1.60 -10.82
C GLY A 179 15.64 2.68 -10.75
N GLY A 180 16.08 3.02 -9.54
CA GLY A 180 17.08 4.06 -9.36
C GLY A 180 16.53 5.49 -9.41
N HIS A 181 15.26 5.68 -9.79
CA HIS A 181 14.59 6.98 -9.69
C HIS A 181 14.29 7.34 -8.23
N ILE A 182 14.40 8.63 -7.90
CA ILE A 182 13.93 9.16 -6.62
C ILE A 182 12.40 9.07 -6.60
N PRO A 183 11.80 8.34 -5.63
CA PRO A 183 10.35 8.28 -5.49
C PRO A 183 9.80 9.62 -4.99
N VAL A 184 8.48 9.76 -4.95
CA VAL A 184 7.84 10.97 -4.41
C VAL A 184 8.22 11.13 -2.93
N LEU A 185 8.82 12.29 -2.62
CA LEU A 185 9.21 12.68 -1.27
C LEU A 185 8.42 13.91 -0.81
N TYR A 186 8.11 13.96 0.48
CA TYR A 186 7.44 15.07 1.13
C TYR A 186 8.39 15.76 2.10
N LEU A 187 8.45 17.09 2.07
CA LEU A 187 9.27 17.93 2.92
C LEU A 187 8.35 18.85 3.74
N SER A 188 8.58 18.93 5.05
CA SER A 188 7.93 19.91 5.93
C SER A 188 8.67 19.97 7.28
N THR A 189 8.08 20.62 8.28
CA THR A 189 8.53 20.49 9.67
C THR A 189 8.33 19.07 10.19
N PRO A 190 9.13 18.61 11.18
CA PRO A 190 8.94 17.29 11.79
C PRO A 190 7.51 17.05 12.28
N GLN A 191 6.87 18.07 12.87
CA GLN A 191 5.49 17.99 13.39
C GLN A 191 4.47 17.75 12.28
N ASN A 192 4.62 18.43 11.15
CA ASN A 192 3.74 18.24 9.99
C ASN A 192 3.95 16.87 9.33
N ILE A 193 5.19 16.38 9.27
CA ILE A 193 5.48 15.03 8.77
C ILE A 193 4.88 13.96 9.68
N GLU A 194 4.92 14.13 11.00
CA GLU A 194 4.22 13.24 11.94
C GLU A 194 2.70 13.27 11.75
N ALA A 195 2.12 14.46 11.58
CA ALA A 195 0.70 14.61 11.31
C ALA A 195 0.28 13.96 9.98
N LEU A 196 1.11 14.10 8.93
CA LEU A 196 0.91 13.44 7.64
C LEU A 196 0.89 11.91 7.79
N LYS A 197 1.86 11.35 8.52
CA LYS A 197 1.93 9.91 8.78
C LYS A 197 0.72 9.41 9.56
N ALA A 198 0.37 10.10 10.66
CA ALA A 198 -0.81 9.75 11.45
C ALA A 198 -2.09 9.79 10.61
N GLY A 199 -2.17 10.74 9.67
CA GLY A 199 -3.25 10.80 8.68
C GLY A 199 -3.27 9.61 7.73
N ASN A 200 -2.12 9.26 7.15
CA ASN A 200 -1.99 8.10 6.27
C ASN A 200 -2.32 6.79 7.01
N ASP A 201 -1.88 6.64 8.25
CA ASP A 201 -2.19 5.50 9.11
C ASP A 201 -3.69 5.38 9.36
N LEU A 202 -4.34 6.50 9.70
CA LEU A 202 -5.79 6.54 9.91
C LEU A 202 -6.56 6.15 8.64
N ILE A 203 -6.13 6.63 7.48
CA ILE A 203 -6.71 6.27 6.18
C ILE A 203 -6.54 4.77 5.92
N SER A 204 -5.32 4.26 6.07
CA SER A 204 -5.01 2.84 5.88
C SER A 204 -5.80 1.93 6.82
N LEU A 205 -5.87 2.26 8.12
CA LEU A 205 -6.66 1.54 9.12
C LEU A 205 -8.16 1.56 8.80
N THR A 206 -8.68 2.70 8.35
CA THR A 206 -10.11 2.85 8.04
C THR A 206 -10.48 2.04 6.79
N LEU A 207 -9.68 2.13 5.73
CA LEU A 207 -9.92 1.40 4.48
C LEU A 207 -9.75 -0.11 4.66
N SER A 208 -8.61 -0.55 5.18
CA SER A 208 -8.31 -1.97 5.38
C SER A 208 -9.17 -2.58 6.47
N GLY A 209 -9.39 -1.87 7.59
CA GLY A 209 -10.32 -2.29 8.64
C GLY A 209 -11.76 -2.40 8.13
N GLY A 210 -12.22 -1.45 7.32
CA GLY A 210 -13.53 -1.49 6.67
C GLY A 210 -13.70 -2.70 5.74
N LEU A 211 -12.67 -3.02 4.96
CA LEU A 211 -12.64 -4.21 4.10
C LEU A 211 -12.65 -5.51 4.93
N LEU A 212 -11.96 -5.56 6.06
CA LEU A 212 -11.99 -6.72 6.97
C LEU A 212 -13.35 -6.90 7.64
N LEU A 213 -14.03 -5.81 8.05
CA LEU A 213 -15.40 -5.87 8.55
C LEU A 213 -16.37 -6.39 7.48
N LEU A 214 -16.19 -5.96 6.23
CA LEU A 214 -16.97 -6.46 5.10
C LEU A 214 -16.67 -7.94 4.81
N ALA A 215 -15.41 -8.37 4.92
CA ALA A 215 -15.03 -9.77 4.83
C ALA A 215 -15.73 -10.59 5.93
N PHE A 216 -15.72 -10.12 7.18
CA PHE A 216 -16.42 -10.78 8.27
C PHE A 216 -17.94 -10.88 8.03
N TYR A 217 -18.56 -9.84 7.48
CA TYR A 217 -19.96 -9.87 7.08
C TYR A 217 -20.25 -10.93 6.01
N PHE A 218 -19.40 -11.06 4.99
CA PHE A 218 -19.54 -12.11 3.98
C PHE A 218 -19.28 -13.50 4.55
N LEU A 219 -18.37 -13.64 5.51
CA LEU A 219 -18.11 -14.90 6.20
C LEU A 219 -19.35 -15.37 6.97
N ILE A 220 -20.03 -14.48 7.69
CA ILE A 220 -21.32 -14.77 8.35
C ILE A 220 -22.37 -15.19 7.32
N ASN A 221 -22.48 -14.46 6.20
CA ASN A 221 -23.41 -14.83 5.14
C ASN A 221 -23.10 -16.20 4.55
N GLU A 222 -21.83 -16.57 4.46
CA GLU A 222 -21.45 -17.88 3.98
C GLU A 222 -21.85 -18.98 4.94
N ALA A 223 -21.56 -18.80 6.23
CA ALA A 223 -21.99 -19.73 7.27
C ALA A 223 -23.53 -19.95 7.25
N MET A 224 -24.30 -18.91 6.93
CA MET A 224 -25.76 -18.98 6.84
C MET A 224 -26.32 -19.54 5.52
N ARG A 225 -25.70 -19.24 4.38
CA ARG A 225 -26.27 -19.51 3.04
C ARG A 225 -25.55 -20.62 2.29
N ARG A 226 -24.31 -20.95 2.66
CA ARG A 226 -23.46 -21.99 2.06
C ARG A 226 -23.37 -21.90 0.52
N ARG A 227 -23.04 -20.71 0.03
CA ARG A 227 -22.77 -20.41 -1.38
C ARG A 227 -21.32 -19.93 -1.56
N ALA A 228 -20.56 -20.66 -2.36
CA ALA A 228 -19.17 -20.36 -2.68
C ALA A 228 -18.86 -18.89 -3.08
N VAL A 229 -19.83 -18.18 -3.69
CA VAL A 229 -19.71 -16.74 -3.99
C VAL A 229 -19.31 -15.90 -2.78
N TYR A 230 -19.89 -16.17 -1.60
CA TYR A 230 -19.57 -15.40 -0.41
C TYR A 230 -18.15 -15.65 0.09
N LEU A 231 -17.65 -16.89 -0.02
CA LEU A 231 -16.26 -17.21 0.32
C LEU A 231 -15.26 -16.54 -0.64
N CYS A 232 -15.60 -16.45 -1.92
CA CYS A 232 -14.79 -15.73 -2.90
C CYS A 232 -14.74 -14.23 -2.56
N LEU A 233 -15.87 -13.63 -2.16
CA LEU A 233 -15.92 -12.23 -1.72
C LEU A 233 -15.12 -11.98 -0.45
N VAL A 234 -15.14 -12.91 0.53
CA VAL A 234 -14.26 -12.85 1.70
C VAL A 234 -12.80 -12.78 1.27
N LEU A 235 -12.38 -13.69 0.38
CA LEU A 235 -11.00 -13.73 -0.11
C LEU A 235 -10.60 -12.42 -0.81
N CYS A 236 -11.46 -11.87 -1.67
CA CYS A 236 -11.21 -10.58 -2.32
C CYS A 236 -11.04 -9.44 -1.31
N CYS A 237 -11.94 -9.36 -0.31
CA CYS A 237 -11.89 -8.30 0.70
C CYS A 237 -10.64 -8.40 1.56
N VAL A 238 -10.26 -9.62 1.99
CA VAL A 238 -9.04 -9.84 2.80
C VAL A 238 -7.79 -9.52 1.99
N LEU A 239 -7.68 -10.01 0.75
CA LEU A 239 -6.52 -9.70 -0.09
C LEU A 239 -6.41 -8.20 -0.38
N MET A 240 -7.54 -7.50 -0.61
CA MET A 240 -7.54 -6.05 -0.80
C MET A 240 -7.13 -5.28 0.45
N ALA A 241 -7.59 -5.71 1.64
CA ALA A 241 -7.17 -5.10 2.89
C ALA A 241 -5.66 -5.28 3.15
N LEU A 242 -5.13 -6.48 2.85
CA LEU A 242 -3.71 -6.80 3.07
C LEU A 242 -2.79 -6.24 1.98
N ARG A 243 -3.32 -5.78 0.85
CA ARG A 243 -2.55 -5.09 -0.19
C ARG A 243 -2.05 -3.73 0.30
N ASP A 244 -2.75 -3.08 1.22
CA ASP A 244 -2.26 -1.85 1.82
C ASP A 244 -1.00 -2.17 2.64
N GLN A 245 0.16 -1.78 2.11
CA GLN A 245 1.46 -2.03 2.73
C GLN A 245 1.59 -1.36 4.09
N ASN A 246 0.99 -0.18 4.27
CA ASN A 246 1.04 0.51 5.55
C ASN A 246 0.30 -0.32 6.61
N PHE A 247 -0.92 -0.74 6.30
CA PHE A 247 -1.70 -1.62 7.18
C PHE A 247 -1.02 -2.97 7.44
N TYR A 248 -0.54 -3.63 6.39
CA TYR A 248 0.04 -4.96 6.46
C TYR A 248 1.40 -4.97 7.18
N ILE A 249 2.30 -4.05 6.87
CA ILE A 249 3.67 -4.02 7.43
C ILE A 249 3.68 -3.37 8.81
N VAL A 250 3.00 -2.23 9.00
CA VAL A 250 3.10 -1.45 10.24
C VAL A 250 2.17 -1.97 11.34
N HIS A 251 0.96 -2.42 10.99
CA HIS A 251 -0.04 -2.77 12.00
C HIS A 251 -0.28 -4.28 12.19
N LEU A 252 -0.04 -5.10 11.17
CA LEU A 252 -0.34 -6.54 11.24
C LEU A 252 0.89 -7.40 11.56
N LEU A 253 2.06 -7.06 11.01
CA LEU A 253 3.29 -7.82 11.24
C LEU A 253 4.01 -7.34 12.51
N PRO A 254 4.60 -8.26 13.30
CA PRO A 254 5.54 -7.89 14.36
C PRO A 254 6.77 -7.17 13.79
N GLU A 255 7.33 -6.23 14.55
CA GLU A 255 8.51 -5.45 14.15
C GLU A 255 9.73 -6.33 13.83
N ASP A 256 9.86 -7.48 14.51
CA ASP A 256 10.98 -8.42 14.34
C ASP A 256 10.87 -9.29 13.07
N THR A 257 9.84 -9.08 12.24
CA THR A 257 9.60 -9.92 11.05
C THR A 257 10.68 -9.66 10.00
N SER A 258 11.29 -10.74 9.48
CA SER A 258 12.24 -10.65 8.38
C SER A 258 11.62 -9.96 7.15
N TRP A 259 12.29 -8.92 6.65
CA TRP A 259 11.85 -8.17 5.46
C TRP A 259 11.59 -9.09 4.25
N TYR A 260 12.46 -10.08 4.02
CA TYR A 260 12.29 -11.04 2.92
C TYR A 260 11.00 -11.84 3.02
N PHE A 261 10.61 -12.23 4.23
CA PHE A 261 9.36 -12.94 4.46
C PHE A 261 8.16 -12.02 4.20
N ALA A 262 8.17 -10.82 4.78
CA ALA A 262 7.11 -9.83 4.62
C ALA A 262 6.88 -9.50 3.13
N TYR A 263 7.97 -9.28 2.38
CA TYR A 263 7.94 -8.95 0.96
C TYR A 263 7.47 -10.13 0.08
N ARG A 264 7.94 -11.36 0.34
CA ARG A 264 7.47 -12.55 -0.40
C ARG A 264 5.99 -12.80 -0.18
N LEU A 265 5.53 -12.65 1.06
CA LEU A 265 4.11 -12.79 1.38
C LEU A 265 3.28 -11.69 0.71
N PHE A 266 3.77 -10.44 0.66
CA PHE A 266 3.15 -9.35 -0.09
C PHE A 266 3.00 -9.69 -1.59
N ILE A 267 4.06 -10.17 -2.25
CA ILE A 267 4.00 -10.61 -3.65
C ILE A 267 2.95 -11.71 -3.82
N CYS A 268 2.93 -12.72 -2.95
CA CYS A 268 1.94 -13.78 -3.00
C CYS A 268 0.50 -13.23 -2.91
N MET A 269 0.24 -12.28 -2.01
CA MET A 269 -1.07 -11.64 -1.86
C MET A 269 -1.49 -10.91 -3.15
N VAL A 270 -0.58 -10.14 -3.75
CA VAL A 270 -0.83 -9.41 -5.01
C VAL A 270 -1.12 -10.38 -6.16
N MET A 271 -0.36 -11.47 -6.26
CA MET A 271 -0.56 -12.49 -7.31
C MET A 271 -1.87 -13.28 -7.13
N LEU A 272 -2.37 -13.42 -5.90
CA LEU A 272 -3.64 -14.08 -5.61
C LEU A 272 -4.87 -13.20 -5.89
N MET A 273 -4.72 -11.87 -5.97
CA MET A 273 -5.82 -10.96 -6.27
C MET A 273 -6.56 -11.28 -7.57
N PRO A 274 -5.90 -11.37 -8.75
CA PRO A 274 -6.61 -11.69 -9.99
C PRO A 274 -7.30 -13.05 -9.92
N VAL A 275 -6.70 -14.04 -9.24
CA VAL A 275 -7.31 -15.36 -9.02
C VAL A 275 -8.61 -15.24 -8.23
N SER A 276 -8.63 -14.45 -7.15
CA SER A 276 -9.83 -14.24 -6.33
C SER A 276 -10.98 -13.59 -7.12
N ILE A 277 -10.65 -12.68 -8.04
CA ILE A 277 -11.63 -12.01 -8.93
C ILE A 277 -12.19 -12.99 -9.95
N LEU A 278 -11.36 -13.85 -10.55
CA LEU A 278 -11.78 -14.90 -11.48
C LEU A 278 -12.65 -15.96 -10.79
N LEU A 279 -12.33 -16.31 -9.54
CA LEU A 279 -13.17 -17.18 -8.71
C LEU A 279 -14.53 -16.53 -8.42
N CYS A 280 -14.57 -15.24 -8.10
CA CYS A 280 -15.82 -14.50 -7.96
C CYS A 280 -16.66 -14.51 -9.24
N SER A 281 -16.05 -14.25 -10.40
CA SER A 281 -16.79 -14.18 -11.68
C SER A 281 -17.35 -15.53 -12.07
N SER A 282 -16.58 -16.61 -11.90
CA SER A 282 -17.05 -17.98 -12.14
C SER A 282 -18.14 -18.41 -11.15
N ALA A 283 -18.03 -18.04 -9.87
CA ALA A 283 -19.06 -18.33 -8.88
C ALA A 283 -20.37 -17.56 -9.16
N CYS A 284 -20.29 -16.35 -9.72
CA CYS A 284 -21.45 -15.55 -10.13
C CYS A 284 -22.16 -16.11 -11.38
N THR A 285 -21.42 -16.73 -12.31
CA THR A 285 -21.99 -17.32 -13.54
C THR A 285 -22.64 -18.69 -13.31
N GLN A 286 -22.32 -19.38 -12.20
CA GLN A 286 -22.99 -20.62 -11.82
C GLN A 286 -24.47 -20.34 -11.47
N LYS A 287 -25.36 -20.67 -12.42
CA LYS A 287 -26.81 -20.68 -12.19
C LYS A 287 -27.12 -21.54 -10.95
N PRO A 288 -28.05 -21.10 -10.07
CA PRO A 288 -28.50 -21.94 -8.98
C PRO A 288 -28.99 -23.27 -9.55
N PRO A 289 -28.68 -24.42 -8.93
CA PRO A 289 -29.16 -25.71 -9.41
C PRO A 289 -30.69 -25.64 -9.55
N PRO A 290 -31.26 -26.15 -10.66
CA PRO A 290 -32.68 -25.99 -10.92
C PRO A 290 -33.48 -26.59 -9.77
N THR A 291 -34.20 -25.73 -9.04
CA THR A 291 -35.04 -26.05 -7.88
C THR A 291 -36.23 -26.96 -8.20
N GLY A 292 -36.30 -27.51 -9.42
CA GLY A 292 -37.37 -28.40 -9.90
C GLY A 292 -37.08 -29.90 -9.83
N ARG A 293 -35.81 -30.35 -9.79
CA ARG A 293 -35.52 -31.80 -9.94
C ARG A 293 -35.71 -32.62 -8.65
N TRP A 294 -35.49 -32.01 -7.48
CA TRP A 294 -35.67 -32.71 -6.19
C TRP A 294 -37.14 -32.87 -5.79
N ARG A 295 -38.07 -31.99 -6.25
CA ARG A 295 -39.52 -32.19 -6.04
C ARG A 295 -40.07 -33.32 -6.92
N CYS A 296 -39.51 -33.54 -8.10
CA CYS A 296 -39.94 -34.62 -9.00
C CYS A 296 -39.45 -36.01 -8.56
N ILE A 297 -38.26 -36.11 -7.96
CA ILE A 297 -37.75 -37.40 -7.45
C ILE A 297 -38.58 -37.86 -6.24
N TRP A 298 -38.94 -36.96 -5.32
CA TRP A 298 -39.82 -37.31 -4.19
C TRP A 298 -41.26 -37.60 -4.62
N ARG A 299 -41.83 -36.88 -5.62
CA ARG A 299 -43.18 -37.20 -6.15
C ARG A 299 -43.23 -38.51 -6.95
N ARG A 300 -42.17 -38.87 -7.70
CA ARG A 300 -42.12 -40.16 -8.41
C ARG A 300 -41.86 -41.35 -7.48
N ARG A 301 -41.11 -41.15 -6.39
CA ARG A 301 -40.89 -42.21 -5.37
C ARG A 301 -42.11 -42.40 -4.44
N ALA A 302 -42.87 -41.34 -4.16
CA ALA A 302 -44.14 -41.43 -3.43
C ALA A 302 -45.25 -42.10 -4.25
N ARG A 303 -45.38 -41.79 -5.56
CA ARG A 303 -46.38 -42.48 -6.43
C ARG A 303 -46.08 -43.96 -6.65
N ARG A 304 -44.82 -44.39 -6.68
CA ARG A 304 -44.46 -45.82 -6.82
C ARG A 304 -44.59 -46.63 -5.53
N ARG A 305 -44.72 -45.98 -4.36
CA ARG A 305 -44.95 -46.68 -3.07
C ARG A 305 -46.43 -46.80 -2.67
N CYS A 306 -47.34 -46.07 -3.32
CA CYS A 306 -48.79 -46.17 -3.06
C CYS A 306 -49.54 -47.14 -3.98
N SER A 307 -48.87 -47.81 -4.92
CA SER A 307 -49.50 -48.73 -5.88
C SER A 307 -49.12 -50.21 -5.68
N SER A 308 -48.54 -50.58 -4.53
CA SER A 308 -48.07 -51.96 -4.31
C SER A 308 -48.15 -52.44 -2.86
N ALA A 309 -49.19 -52.05 -2.10
CA ALA A 309 -49.49 -52.68 -0.81
C ALA A 309 -50.97 -52.49 -0.44
N PHE A 310 -51.63 -53.61 -0.10
CA PHE A 310 -52.98 -53.78 0.48
C PHE A 310 -54.19 -53.95 -0.46
N CYS A 311 -54.37 -55.19 -0.93
CA CYS A 311 -55.66 -55.91 -0.84
C CYS A 311 -55.41 -57.23 -0.10
N PRO A 312 -56.14 -57.51 0.99
CA PRO A 312 -56.63 -58.88 1.26
C PRO A 312 -58.10 -58.84 1.79
N PRO A 313 -58.75 -59.98 2.13
CA PRO A 313 -59.57 -60.77 1.20
C PRO A 313 -61.05 -60.92 1.63
N GLY A 314 -61.91 -61.18 0.63
CA GLY A 314 -63.19 -61.94 0.64
C GLY A 314 -64.22 -61.87 1.78
N SER A 315 -65.49 -61.58 1.43
CA SER A 315 -66.67 -62.34 1.88
C SER A 315 -67.95 -61.90 1.14
N TRP A 316 -68.65 -62.90 0.57
CA TRP A 316 -69.95 -62.92 -0.14
C TRP A 316 -69.96 -62.51 -1.61
#